data_AF-A0A376WU00-F1
#
_entry.id   AF-A0A376WU00-F1
#
_cell.length_a   1.000
_cell.length_b   1.000
_cell.length_c   1.000
_cell.angle_alpha   90.00
_cell.angle_beta   90.00
_cell.angle_gamma   90.00
#
_symmetry.space_group_name_H-M   'P 1'
#
loop_
_entity.id
_entity.type
_entity.pdbx_description
1 polymer ?
#
loop_
_entity_poly.entity_id
_entity_poly.type
_entity_poly.pdbx_seq_one_letter_code
_entity_poly.pdbx_strand_id
1 'polypeptide(L)'
;MYEDTVNRANPIAGRINMSNLCSEILQVNSASEYDENLDYTRTGHDISCNLGSLNIAHTMDSPDFARTVETAVRGLTAVSDMSHIRSVPSIEAGMPPRTPSDWGR
;
A
#
# COMPACT_ATOMS: atom_id res chain seq x y z
N MET A 1 -6.30 14.18 -9.79
CA MET A 1 -4.89 13.75 -9.82
C MET A 1 -4.16 14.51 -10.91
N TYR A 2 -2.98 15.05 -10.62
CA TYR A 2 -2.08 15.62 -11.64
C TYR A 2 -1.04 14.56 -12.05
N GLU A 3 -1.36 13.74 -13.06
CA GLU A 3 -0.63 12.52 -13.41
C GLU A 3 0.88 12.73 -13.59
N ASP A 4 1.31 13.74 -14.36
CA ASP A 4 2.74 13.97 -14.63
C ASP A 4 3.53 14.36 -13.38
N THR A 5 2.92 15.17 -12.50
CA THR A 5 3.57 15.56 -11.24
C THR A 5 3.71 14.37 -10.31
N VAL A 6 2.68 13.54 -10.22
CA VAL A 6 2.69 12.31 -9.42
C VAL A 6 3.76 11.34 -9.92
N ASN A 7 3.79 11.07 -11.23
CA ASN A 7 4.74 10.12 -11.81
C ASN A 7 6.19 10.63 -11.82
N ARG A 8 6.40 11.95 -11.93
CA ARG A 8 7.74 12.55 -11.81
C ARG A 8 8.31 12.45 -10.40
N ALA A 9 7.46 12.46 -9.37
CA ALA A 9 7.87 12.33 -7.97
C ALA A 9 7.84 10.88 -7.45
N ASN A 10 7.32 9.93 -8.23
CA ASN A 10 7.19 8.53 -7.86
C ASN A 10 8.57 7.85 -7.79
N PRO A 11 9.01 7.33 -6.63
CA PRO A 11 10.28 6.63 -6.51
C PRO A 11 10.22 5.16 -6.94
N ILE A 12 9.01 4.62 -7.19
CA ILE A 12 8.80 3.20 -7.50
C ILE A 12 8.68 3.00 -9.02
N ALA A 13 9.34 1.98 -9.55
CA ALA A 13 9.24 1.63 -10.97
C ALA A 13 7.79 1.30 -11.36
N GLY A 14 7.32 1.92 -12.44
CA GLY A 14 5.93 1.82 -12.90
C GLY A 14 5.27 3.19 -13.02
N ARG A 15 4.01 3.20 -13.45
CA ARG A 15 3.20 4.42 -13.53
C ARG A 15 2.04 4.37 -12.55
N ILE A 16 1.76 5.50 -11.91
CA ILE A 16 0.57 5.73 -11.11
C ILE A 16 -0.50 6.30 -12.04
N ASN A 17 -1.57 5.53 -12.24
CA ASN A 17 -2.64 5.82 -13.21
C ASN A 17 -4.01 6.09 -12.56
N MET A 18 -4.13 5.91 -11.24
CA MET A 18 -5.36 6.16 -10.49
C MET A 18 -5.07 6.63 -9.06
N SER A 19 -6.12 7.00 -8.32
CA SER A 19 -6.06 7.30 -6.89
C SER A 19 -7.25 6.66 -6.15
N ASN A 20 -7.34 6.82 -4.82
CA ASN A 20 -8.50 6.38 -4.05
C ASN A 20 -9.64 7.41 -4.06
N LEU A 21 -10.74 7.07 -3.38
CA LEU A 21 -11.92 7.93 -3.23
C LEU A 21 -11.60 9.30 -2.62
N CYS A 22 -10.64 9.37 -1.70
CA CYS A 22 -10.20 10.60 -1.04
C CYS A 22 -9.08 11.34 -1.80
N SER A 23 -8.65 10.83 -2.96
CA SER A 23 -7.57 11.38 -3.80
C SER A 23 -6.17 11.44 -3.18
N GLU A 24 -5.93 10.74 -2.07
CA GLU A 24 -4.70 10.81 -1.27
C GLU A 24 -3.74 9.62 -1.52
N ILE A 25 -4.25 8.49 -2.03
CA ILE A 25 -3.44 7.30 -2.29
C ILE A 25 -2.93 7.30 -3.72
N LEU A 26 -1.61 7.17 -3.87
CA LEU A 26 -0.91 7.22 -5.16
C LEU A 26 0.18 6.14 -5.13
N GLN A 27 -0.12 4.96 -5.69
CA GLN A 27 0.81 3.83 -5.78
C GLN A 27 0.73 3.22 -7.17
N VAL A 28 1.78 2.50 -7.57
CA VAL A 28 1.79 1.74 -8.82
C VAL A 28 0.86 0.52 -8.70
N ASN A 29 0.28 0.08 -9.82
CA ASN A 29 -0.52 -1.15 -9.89
C ASN A 29 -0.13 -1.97 -11.13
N SER A 30 -0.60 -3.20 -11.20
CA SER A 30 -0.45 -4.04 -12.40
C SER A 30 -1.71 -4.84 -12.67
N ALA A 31 -2.06 -4.97 -13.95
CA ALA A 31 -3.27 -5.67 -14.38
C ALA A 31 -3.24 -7.15 -13.99
N SER A 32 -4.40 -7.65 -13.57
CA SER A 32 -4.69 -9.09 -13.48
C SER A 32 -5.26 -9.61 -14.79
N GLU A 33 -5.03 -10.89 -15.08
CA GLU A 33 -5.61 -11.60 -16.21
C GLU A 33 -6.50 -12.73 -15.69
N TYR A 34 -7.59 -12.98 -16.40
CA TYR A 34 -8.65 -13.91 -16.01
C TYR A 34 -8.89 -14.91 -17.14
N ASP A 35 -9.27 -16.13 -16.79
CA ASP A 35 -9.85 -17.11 -17.71
C ASP A 35 -11.36 -16.83 -17.89
N GLU A 36 -12.00 -17.47 -18.87
CA GLU A 36 -13.43 -17.36 -19.16
C GLU A 36 -14.30 -17.80 -17.97
N ASN A 37 -13.79 -18.68 -17.11
CA ASN A 37 -14.46 -19.12 -15.88
C ASN A 37 -14.27 -18.16 -14.68
N LEU A 38 -13.62 -17.00 -14.90
CA LEU A 38 -13.24 -15.99 -13.90
C LEU A 38 -12.11 -16.38 -12.94
N ASP A 39 -11.45 -17.52 -13.13
CA ASP A 39 -10.23 -17.83 -12.41
C ASP A 39 -9.11 -16.87 -12.82
N TYR A 40 -8.23 -16.54 -11.87
CA TYR A 40 -7.04 -15.74 -12.17
C TYR A 40 -6.02 -16.60 -12.92
N THR A 41 -5.70 -16.21 -14.15
CA THR A 41 -4.56 -16.79 -14.89
C THR A 41 -3.25 -16.09 -14.52
N ARG A 42 -3.32 -14.80 -14.22
CA ARG A 42 -2.23 -14.02 -13.64
C ARG A 42 -2.78 -13.02 -12.63
N THR A 43 -2.37 -13.14 -11.39
CA THR A 43 -2.72 -12.17 -10.34
C THR A 43 -1.83 -10.94 -10.46
N GLY A 44 -2.44 -9.80 -10.75
CA GLY A 44 -1.79 -8.49 -10.70
C GLY A 44 -1.67 -7.98 -9.28
N HIS A 45 -1.30 -6.70 -9.16
CA HIS A 45 -1.13 -6.02 -7.87
C HIS A 45 -2.07 -4.81 -7.84
N ASP A 46 -3.12 -4.92 -7.06
CA ASP A 46 -4.03 -3.82 -6.75
C ASP A 46 -3.70 -3.21 -5.38
N ILE A 47 -4.26 -2.04 -5.11
CA ILE A 47 -3.86 -1.20 -3.98
C ILE A 47 -4.87 -1.30 -2.85
N SER A 48 -4.40 -1.66 -1.66
CA SER A 48 -5.09 -1.40 -0.39
C SER A 48 -4.25 -0.43 0.45
N CYS A 49 -4.89 0.27 1.38
CA CYS A 49 -4.18 1.23 2.23
C CYS A 49 -4.68 1.18 3.68
N ASN A 50 -3.72 1.13 4.61
CA ASN A 50 -3.90 1.31 6.04
C ASN A 50 -3.43 2.72 6.43
N LEU A 51 -4.30 3.48 7.09
CA LEU A 51 -4.06 4.90 7.40
C LEU A 51 -4.05 5.14 8.90
N GLY A 52 -3.17 6.06 9.31
CA GLY A 52 -3.09 6.59 10.66
C GLY A 52 -2.43 7.96 10.61
N SER A 53 -2.88 8.87 11.47
CA SER A 53 -2.39 10.24 11.53
C SER A 53 -1.89 10.56 12.92
N LEU A 54 -0.81 11.35 12.99
CA LEU A 54 -0.29 11.87 14.24
C LEU A 54 -0.82 13.28 14.50
N ASN A 55 -1.10 13.59 15.77
CA ASN A 55 -1.36 14.96 16.17
C ASN A 55 -0.04 15.74 16.21
N ILE A 56 0.10 16.77 15.38
CA ILE A 56 1.35 17.53 15.24
C ILE A 56 1.78 18.16 16.57
N ALA A 57 0.88 18.81 17.31
CA ALA A 57 1.23 19.50 18.55
C ALA A 57 1.78 18.51 19.59
N HIS A 58 1.06 17.43 19.85
CA HIS A 58 1.51 16.40 20.81
C HIS A 58 2.77 15.67 20.35
N THR A 59 2.97 15.51 19.04
CA THR A 59 4.18 14.86 18.52
C THR A 59 5.39 15.77 18.72
N MET A 60 5.26 17.08 18.50
CA MET A 60 6.33 18.06 18.71
C MET A 60 6.64 18.30 20.19
N ASP A 61 5.64 18.17 21.08
CA ASP A 61 5.82 18.22 22.53
C ASP A 61 6.49 16.96 23.11
N SER A 62 6.62 15.89 22.30
CA SER A 62 7.26 14.65 22.74
C SER A 62 8.77 14.85 22.92
N PRO A 63 9.36 14.44 24.06
CA PRO A 63 10.81 14.42 24.22
C PRO A 63 11.50 13.37 23.34
N ASP A 64 10.73 12.47 22.72
CA ASP A 64 11.22 11.43 21.82
C ASP A 64 10.30 11.33 20.59
N PHE A 65 10.52 12.23 19.64
CA PHE A 65 9.79 12.29 18.37
C PHE A 65 9.99 11.02 17.54
N ALA A 66 11.22 10.49 17.52
CA ALA A 66 11.59 9.32 16.72
C ALA A 66 10.80 8.09 17.15
N ARG A 67 10.68 7.84 18.46
CA ARG A 67 9.87 6.73 18.99
C ARG A 67 8.38 6.89 18.65
N THR A 68 7.84 8.11 18.64
CA THR A 68 6.45 8.34 18.22
C THR A 68 6.23 7.90 16.77
N VAL A 69 7.14 8.31 15.86
CA VAL A 69 7.08 7.92 14.45
C VAL A 69 7.30 6.42 14.28
N GLU A 70 8.31 5.84 14.92
CA GLU A 70 8.61 4.40 14.85
C GLU A 70 7.42 3.56 15.31
N THR A 71 6.77 3.95 16.40
CA THR A 71 5.60 3.24 16.94
C THR A 71 4.43 3.31 15.95
N ALA A 72 4.18 4.48 15.34
CA ALA A 72 3.12 4.65 14.35
C ALA A 72 3.39 3.79 13.09
N VAL A 73 4.63 3.80 12.58
CA VAL A 73 5.03 2.97 11.44
C VAL A 73 4.83 1.49 11.77
N ARG A 74 5.33 1.01 12.92
CA ARG A 74 5.15 -0.40 13.34
C ARG A 74 3.69 -0.78 13.51
N GLY A 75 2.87 0.09 14.09
CA GLY A 75 1.43 -0.14 14.25
C GLY A 75 0.73 -0.29 12.90
N LEU A 76 1.04 0.58 11.94
CA LEU A 76 0.50 0.52 10.59
C LEU A 76 1.03 -0.69 9.80
N THR A 77 2.31 -1.05 9.95
CA THR A 77 2.87 -2.29 9.39
C THR A 77 2.11 -3.51 9.92
N ALA A 78 1.85 -3.58 11.23
CA ALA A 78 1.09 -4.69 11.80
C ALA A 78 -0.34 -4.80 11.24
N VAL A 79 -1.01 -3.67 10.97
CA VAL A 79 -2.33 -3.70 10.29
C VAL A 79 -2.21 -4.31 8.90
N SER A 80 -1.16 -3.98 8.15
CA SER A 80 -0.89 -4.61 6.85
C SER A 80 -0.63 -6.12 7.00
N ASP A 81 0.19 -6.53 7.97
CA ASP A 81 0.54 -7.95 8.19
C ASP A 81 -0.67 -8.81 8.57
N MET A 82 -1.62 -8.25 9.32
CA MET A 82 -2.85 -8.92 9.77
C MET A 82 -3.97 -8.91 8.71
N SER A 83 -3.82 -8.15 7.62
CA SER A 83 -4.88 -7.95 6.63
C SER A 83 -4.89 -9.09 5.60
N HIS A 84 -6.05 -9.75 5.45
CA HIS A 84 -6.25 -10.82 4.47
C HIS A 84 -7.57 -10.65 3.70
N ILE A 85 -7.52 -10.04 2.52
CA ILE A 85 -8.69 -9.75 1.68
C ILE A 85 -8.84 -10.87 0.63
N ARG A 86 -9.16 -12.08 1.13
CA ARG A 86 -9.23 -13.31 0.32
C ARG A 86 -10.24 -13.26 -0.83
N SER A 87 -11.23 -12.37 -0.76
CA SER A 87 -12.24 -12.20 -1.81
C SER A 87 -11.70 -11.49 -3.05
N VAL A 88 -10.55 -10.82 -2.97
CA VAL A 88 -9.94 -10.09 -4.10
C VAL A 88 -8.43 -10.42 -4.14
N PRO A 89 -8.03 -11.51 -4.81
CA PRO A 89 -6.63 -11.98 -4.83
C PRO A 89 -5.59 -10.93 -5.24
N SER A 90 -5.90 -10.02 -6.15
CA SER A 90 -4.98 -8.94 -6.56
C SER A 90 -4.71 -7.90 -5.45
N ILE A 91 -5.68 -7.69 -4.55
CA ILE A 91 -5.51 -6.83 -3.37
C ILE A 91 -4.61 -7.53 -2.34
N GLU A 92 -4.79 -8.85 -2.15
CA GLU A 92 -3.92 -9.65 -1.27
C GLU A 92 -2.48 -9.68 -1.79
N ALA A 93 -2.30 -9.90 -3.10
CA ALA A 93 -0.99 -9.95 -3.75
C ALA A 93 -0.28 -8.58 -3.75
N GLY A 94 -1.04 -7.47 -3.79
CA GLY A 94 -0.50 -6.11 -3.70
C GLY A 94 0.07 -5.72 -2.34
N MET A 95 -0.19 -6.51 -1.28
CA MET A 95 0.36 -6.25 0.05
C MET A 95 1.85 -6.59 0.13
N PRO A 96 2.62 -5.90 0.98
CA PRO A 96 4.03 -6.22 1.15
C PRO A 96 4.26 -7.68 1.58
N PRO A 97 5.41 -8.27 1.22
CA PRO A 97 5.68 -9.67 1.54
C PRO A 97 5.84 -9.85 3.06
N ARG A 98 5.03 -10.74 3.63
CA ARG A 98 4.91 -10.95 5.08
C ARG A 98 6.07 -11.74 5.68
N THR A 99 6.67 -12.62 4.88
CA THR A 99 7.80 -13.45 5.28
C THR A 99 8.95 -13.32 4.28
N PRO A 100 10.20 -13.59 4.68
CA PRO A 100 11.32 -13.68 3.74
C PRO A 100 11.06 -14.61 2.55
N SER A 101 10.23 -15.66 2.73
CA SER A 101 9.82 -16.57 1.64
C SER A 101 8.82 -15.98 0.65
N ASP A 102 8.20 -14.85 0.96
CA ASP A 102 7.30 -14.13 0.06
C ASP A 102 8.04 -13.09 -0.79
N TRP A 103 9.28 -12.74 -0.41
CA TRP A 103 10.16 -11.91 -1.23
C TRP A 103 10.75 -12.74 -2.37
N GLY A 104 10.09 -12.76 -3.53
CA GLY A 104 10.61 -13.40 -4.75
C GLY A 104 9.64 -14.30 -5.52
N ARG A 105 8.34 -14.21 -5.25
CA ARG A 105 7.30 -14.71 -6.17
C ARG A 105 6.78 -13.60 -7.07
#